data_AF-X1H5H9-F1
#
_entry.id   AF-X1H5H9-F1
#
_cell.length_a   1.000
_cell.length_b   1.000
_cell.length_c   1.000
_cell.angle_alpha   90.00
_cell.angle_beta   90.00
_cell.angle_gamma   90.00
#
_symmetry.space_group_name_H-M   'P 1'
#
loop_
_entity.id
_entity.type
_entity.pdbx_description
1 polymer ?
#
loop_
_entity_poly.entity_id
_entity_poly.type
_entity_poly.pdbx_seq_one_letter_code
_entity_poly.pdbx_strand_id
1 'polypeptide(L)'
;MDYCGAQKLTEALLGRDLLGFHPKSDWSATTLTFYPVPPIPTQNLNERKGLYLGLATANAFRLGISGPGQKDGLFTNTGSLHPGRFVICDSFGVKKVTIAPGKTVMAGSPILYYRADPTKKKFDGAGGIPPGSLDIYNFTDNFNLIQVADLEDGTPPGDHPLVTAGGTYFYNPRYKIVDQKILSATKTRWPHRPDSYILISAGVDNLYGTS
;
A
#
# COMPACT_ATOMS: atom_id res chain seq x y z
N MET A 1 13.87 3.35 8.07
CA MET A 1 12.40 3.37 7.93
C MET A 1 12.06 2.95 6.53
N ASP A 2 11.14 2.02 6.38
CA ASP A 2 10.78 1.42 5.11
C ASP A 2 9.67 2.20 4.40
N TYR A 3 9.56 1.96 3.09
CA TYR A 3 8.60 2.61 2.21
C TYR A 3 7.91 1.56 1.34
N CYS A 4 6.65 1.24 1.68
CA CYS A 4 5.91 0.15 1.04
C CYS A 4 5.26 0.57 -0.29
N GLY A 5 4.77 -0.40 -1.04
CA GLY A 5 4.07 -0.21 -2.31
C GLY A 5 2.87 0.74 -2.17
N ALA A 6 2.04 0.57 -1.14
CA ALA A 6 0.89 1.45 -0.89
C ALA A 6 1.31 2.92 -0.68
N GLN A 7 2.39 3.18 0.07
CA GLN A 7 2.91 4.54 0.25
C GLN A 7 3.44 5.13 -1.05
N LYS A 8 4.14 4.32 -1.87
CA LYS A 8 4.61 4.73 -3.20
C LYS A 8 3.47 5.08 -4.14
N LEU A 9 2.39 4.29 -4.15
CA LEU A 9 1.19 4.59 -4.92
C LEU A 9 0.59 5.93 -4.52
N THR A 10 0.42 6.17 -3.22
CA THR A 10 -0.14 7.42 -2.71
C THR A 10 0.75 8.62 -3.03
N GLU A 11 2.07 8.48 -2.88
CA GLU A 11 2.99 9.52 -3.33
C GLU A 11 2.86 9.79 -4.82
N ALA A 12 2.70 8.76 -5.65
CA ALA A 12 2.64 8.95 -7.10
C ALA A 12 1.39 9.71 -7.53
N LEU A 13 0.28 9.50 -6.82
CA LEU A 13 -1.01 10.10 -7.16
C LEU A 13 -1.23 11.46 -6.51
N LEU A 14 -0.71 11.67 -5.30
CA LEU A 14 -1.02 12.83 -4.46
C LEU A 14 0.22 13.60 -3.97
N GLY A 15 1.41 13.03 -4.08
CA GLY A 15 2.62 13.55 -3.44
C GLY A 15 2.75 13.12 -1.98
N ARG A 16 3.96 13.24 -1.40
CA ARG A 16 4.23 12.84 -0.01
C ARG A 16 3.50 13.69 1.04
N ASP A 17 3.19 14.93 0.69
CA ASP A 17 2.54 15.93 1.53
C ASP A 17 1.15 16.32 1.00
N LEU A 18 0.61 15.53 0.06
CA LEU A 18 -0.70 15.76 -0.58
C LEU A 18 -0.77 17.05 -1.44
N LEU A 19 0.36 17.62 -1.82
CA LEU A 19 0.45 18.83 -2.66
C LEU A 19 1.06 18.55 -4.04
N GLY A 20 0.88 17.34 -4.56
CA GLY A 20 1.39 16.94 -5.88
C GLY A 20 2.72 16.22 -5.79
N PHE A 21 2.97 15.32 -6.74
CA PHE A 21 4.18 14.51 -6.74
C PHE A 21 5.33 15.23 -7.45
N HIS A 22 6.55 15.06 -6.93
CA HIS A 22 7.75 15.59 -7.55
C HIS A 22 8.35 14.56 -8.53
N PRO A 23 8.55 14.88 -9.82
CA PRO A 23 9.09 13.93 -10.83
C PRO A 23 10.45 13.33 -10.49
N LYS A 24 11.25 14.05 -9.70
CA LYS A 24 12.58 13.60 -9.23
C LYS A 24 12.53 12.78 -7.94
N SER A 25 11.34 12.47 -7.42
CA SER A 25 11.24 11.63 -6.22
C SER A 25 11.98 10.31 -6.41
N ASP A 26 12.70 9.93 -5.38
CA ASP A 26 13.41 8.65 -5.29
C ASP A 26 12.53 7.54 -4.69
N TRP A 27 11.26 7.84 -4.39
CA TRP A 27 10.29 6.89 -3.83
C TRP A 27 10.80 6.20 -2.56
N SER A 28 11.48 6.97 -1.69
CA SER A 28 12.03 6.50 -0.43
C SER A 28 11.38 7.19 0.79
N ALA A 29 11.48 6.55 1.96
CA ALA A 29 10.99 7.15 3.19
C ALA A 29 11.87 8.33 3.67
N THR A 30 13.15 8.34 3.28
CA THR A 30 14.23 9.09 3.96
C THR A 30 14.68 10.35 3.24
N THR A 31 14.55 10.42 1.91
CA THR A 31 15.11 11.53 1.15
C THR A 31 14.15 12.72 1.13
N LEU A 32 14.47 13.78 1.85
CA LEU A 32 13.65 15.00 1.93
C LEU A 32 13.97 16.03 0.84
N THR A 33 14.94 15.77 -0.04
CA THR A 33 15.44 16.73 -1.04
C THR A 33 14.32 17.39 -1.85
N PHE A 34 13.28 16.64 -2.21
CA PHE A 34 12.15 17.11 -3.03
C PHE A 34 10.89 17.43 -2.22
N TYR A 35 10.89 17.07 -0.93
CA TYR A 35 9.80 17.31 0.02
C TYR A 35 10.39 17.83 1.34
N PRO A 36 11.00 19.03 1.33
CA PRO A 36 11.56 19.59 2.53
C PRO A 36 10.46 19.89 3.55
N VAL A 37 10.83 19.88 4.82
CA VAL A 37 9.95 20.35 5.90
C VAL A 37 9.66 21.84 5.64
N PRO A 38 8.43 22.31 5.93
CA PRO A 38 8.10 23.72 5.77
C PRO A 38 9.14 24.67 6.40
N PRO A 39 9.44 25.80 5.73
CA PRO A 39 8.81 26.27 4.49
C PRO A 39 9.27 25.48 3.25
N ILE A 40 8.31 25.10 2.39
CA ILE A 40 8.61 24.40 1.13
C ILE A 40 9.04 25.45 0.10
N PRO A 41 10.24 25.36 -0.51
CA PRO A 41 10.67 26.28 -1.55
C PRO A 41 9.68 26.31 -2.72
N THR A 42 9.31 27.50 -3.20
CA THR A 42 8.38 27.67 -4.32
C THR A 42 8.83 26.92 -5.57
N GLN A 43 10.15 26.83 -5.80
CA GLN A 43 10.71 26.03 -6.89
C GLN A 43 10.27 24.56 -6.80
N ASN A 44 10.34 23.95 -5.61
CA ASN A 44 9.93 22.56 -5.41
C ASN A 44 8.43 22.39 -5.65
N LEU A 45 7.59 23.38 -5.31
CA LEU A 45 6.16 23.33 -5.60
C LEU A 45 5.88 23.43 -7.11
N ASN A 46 6.59 24.31 -7.81
CA ASN A 46 6.43 24.52 -9.26
C ASN A 46 6.91 23.31 -10.09
N GLU A 47 7.88 22.54 -9.60
CA GLU A 47 8.37 21.33 -10.25
C GLU A 47 7.42 20.13 -10.09
N ARG A 48 6.45 20.21 -9.17
CA ARG A 48 5.50 19.11 -8.94
C ARG A 48 4.49 19.01 -10.07
N LYS A 49 4.08 17.78 -10.33
CA LYS A 49 2.85 17.55 -11.09
C LYS A 49 1.67 17.69 -10.13
N GLY A 50 0.58 18.25 -10.64
CA GLY A 50 -0.67 18.33 -9.91
C GLY A 50 -1.17 16.96 -9.45
N LEU A 51 -2.14 16.99 -8.54
CA LEU A 51 -2.76 15.78 -8.02
C LEU A 51 -3.47 15.03 -9.15
N TYR A 52 -3.23 13.72 -9.25
CA TYR A 52 -3.96 12.85 -10.19
C TYR A 52 -5.32 12.44 -9.64
N LEU A 53 -5.52 12.53 -8.32
CA LEU A 53 -6.80 12.30 -7.65
C LEU A 53 -7.15 13.52 -6.79
N GLY A 54 -8.44 13.87 -6.75
CA GLY A 54 -8.91 14.94 -5.87
C GLY A 54 -8.83 14.52 -4.40
N LEU A 55 -8.24 15.36 -3.53
CA LEU A 55 -8.08 15.04 -2.10
C LEU A 55 -9.40 14.73 -1.40
N ALA A 56 -10.49 15.38 -1.82
CA ALA A 56 -11.82 15.18 -1.24
C ALA A 56 -12.39 13.76 -1.47
N THR A 57 -11.88 13.03 -2.47
CA THR A 57 -12.39 11.71 -2.87
C THR A 57 -11.33 10.61 -2.84
N ALA A 58 -10.06 10.96 -2.65
CA ALA A 58 -8.95 10.00 -2.74
C ALA A 58 -8.85 9.03 -1.55
N ASN A 59 -9.62 9.23 -0.47
CA ASN A 59 -9.55 8.43 0.77
C ASN A 59 -8.11 8.21 1.26
N ALA A 60 -7.30 9.27 1.22
CA ALA A 60 -5.92 9.23 1.66
C ALA A 60 -5.83 9.50 3.17
N PHE A 61 -5.19 8.60 3.90
CA PHE A 61 -5.04 8.67 5.35
C PHE A 61 -3.57 8.57 5.74
N ARG A 62 -3.21 9.28 6.81
CA ARG A 62 -1.87 9.18 7.38
C ARG A 62 -1.69 7.80 8.00
N LEU A 63 -0.56 7.16 7.73
CA LEU A 63 -0.29 5.80 8.16
C LEU A 63 -0.24 5.68 9.68
N GLY A 64 0.55 6.53 10.35
CA GLY A 64 0.69 6.51 11.81
C GLY A 64 0.18 7.79 12.47
N ILE A 65 -0.19 7.71 13.75
CA ILE A 65 -0.61 8.87 14.54
C ILE A 65 0.52 9.93 14.66
N SER A 66 0.16 11.21 14.81
CA SER A 66 1.13 12.31 15.00
C SER A 66 1.89 12.25 16.32
N GLY A 67 1.31 11.63 17.33
CA GLY A 67 1.93 11.50 18.64
C GLY A 67 1.02 10.76 19.63
N PRO A 68 1.51 10.54 20.86
CA PRO A 68 0.75 9.84 21.89
C PRO A 68 -0.64 10.47 22.12
N GLY A 69 -1.67 9.63 22.17
CA GLY A 69 -3.06 10.05 22.39
C GLY A 69 -3.77 10.64 21.17
N GLN A 70 -3.08 10.80 20.03
CA GLN A 70 -3.68 11.28 18.80
C GLN A 70 -4.43 10.18 18.05
N LYS A 71 -5.39 10.58 17.22
CA LYS A 71 -6.21 9.68 16.38
C LYS A 71 -6.23 10.11 14.92
N ASP A 72 -5.19 10.81 14.48
CA ASP A 72 -5.06 11.40 13.14
C ASP A 72 -4.34 10.50 12.13
N GLY A 73 -4.12 9.22 12.47
CA GLY A 73 -3.54 8.22 11.59
C GLY A 73 -4.17 6.84 11.80
N LEU A 74 -3.89 5.92 10.87
CA LEU A 74 -4.45 4.57 10.86
C LEU A 74 -3.93 3.69 12.01
N PHE A 75 -2.63 3.79 12.30
CA PHE A 75 -1.95 2.90 13.23
C PHE A 75 -1.24 3.67 14.36
N THR A 76 -1.29 3.12 15.57
CA THR A 76 -0.51 3.61 16.71
C THR A 76 0.96 3.16 16.62
N ASN A 77 1.20 1.99 16.01
CA ASN A 77 2.51 1.44 15.72
C ASN A 77 2.59 1.07 14.23
N THR A 78 3.54 1.63 13.49
CA THR A 78 3.72 1.36 12.05
C THR A 78 4.87 0.39 11.76
N GLY A 79 5.42 -0.26 12.79
CA GLY A 79 6.60 -1.11 12.64
C GLY A 79 7.77 -0.33 12.04
N SER A 80 8.39 -0.87 10.99
CA SER A 80 9.48 -0.20 10.28
C SER A 80 9.01 0.89 9.30
N LEU A 81 7.72 0.97 8.99
CA LEU A 81 7.17 1.93 8.02
C LEU A 81 7.17 3.34 8.59
N HIS A 82 7.36 4.32 7.70
CA HIS A 82 7.35 5.73 8.09
C HIS A 82 5.92 6.21 8.46
N PRO A 83 5.64 6.60 9.72
CA PRO A 83 4.28 6.93 10.17
C PRO A 83 3.73 8.26 9.62
N GLY A 84 4.62 9.19 9.25
CA GLY A 84 4.25 10.49 8.66
C GLY A 84 3.85 10.45 7.18
N ARG A 85 3.62 9.28 6.59
CA ARG A 85 3.30 9.13 5.16
C ARG A 85 1.85 8.70 4.99
N PHE A 86 1.31 8.94 3.80
CA PHE A 86 -0.08 8.64 3.49
C PHE A 86 -0.22 7.34 2.71
N VAL A 87 -1.36 6.68 2.88
CA VAL A 87 -1.83 5.56 2.07
C VAL A 87 -3.26 5.85 1.61
N ILE A 88 -3.61 5.40 0.41
CA ILE A 88 -4.99 5.43 -0.09
C ILE A 88 -5.70 4.21 0.46
N CYS A 89 -6.88 4.39 1.03
CA CYS A 89 -7.71 3.33 1.55
C CYS A 89 -8.90 3.05 0.63
N ASP A 90 -9.43 1.82 0.72
CA ASP A 90 -10.75 1.52 0.18
C ASP A 90 -11.88 2.22 0.96
N SER A 91 -13.11 2.04 0.48
CA SER A 91 -14.29 2.69 1.05
C SER A 91 -14.96 1.91 2.19
N PHE A 92 -14.43 0.74 2.57
CA PHE A 92 -15.02 -0.11 3.61
C PHE A 92 -14.55 0.38 4.98
N GLY A 93 -15.15 1.45 5.48
CA GLY A 93 -14.71 2.14 6.70
C GLY A 93 -14.62 1.24 7.94
N VAL A 94 -13.41 0.88 8.35
CA VAL A 94 -13.09 0.00 9.49
C VAL A 94 -12.40 0.74 10.65
N LYS A 95 -11.81 1.92 10.40
CA LYS A 95 -11.06 2.70 11.40
C LYS A 95 -11.62 4.12 11.54
N LYS A 96 -11.82 4.58 12.78
CA LYS A 96 -12.17 5.99 13.04
C LYS A 96 -10.92 6.87 13.10
N VAL A 97 -10.82 7.86 12.21
CA VAL A 97 -9.69 8.80 12.14
C VAL A 97 -10.17 10.24 12.32
N THR A 98 -9.46 11.02 13.13
CA THR A 98 -9.66 12.45 13.34
C THR A 98 -8.90 13.26 12.29
N ILE A 99 -9.62 13.97 11.43
CA ILE A 99 -9.03 14.76 10.32
C ILE A 99 -9.00 16.27 10.61
N ALA A 100 -9.76 16.72 11.61
CA ALA A 100 -9.72 18.08 12.15
C ALA A 100 -10.29 18.07 13.58
N PRO A 101 -10.07 19.10 14.40
CA PRO A 101 -10.69 19.20 15.72
C PRO A 101 -12.21 18.99 15.65
N GLY A 102 -12.71 18.01 16.40
CA GLY A 102 -14.13 17.64 16.40
C GLY A 102 -14.64 16.90 15.15
N LYS A 103 -13.80 16.67 14.13
CA LYS A 103 -14.19 16.00 12.88
C LYS A 103 -13.50 14.66 12.73
N THR A 104 -14.29 13.60 12.66
CA THR A 104 -13.83 12.23 12.42
C THR A 104 -14.47 11.64 11.17
N VAL A 105 -13.74 10.76 10.49
CA VAL A 105 -14.22 9.97 9.35
C VAL A 105 -13.87 8.51 9.54
N MET A 106 -14.56 7.63 8.81
CA MET A 106 -14.22 6.21 8.76
C MET A 106 -13.26 5.97 7.60
N ALA A 107 -12.05 5.52 7.90
CA ALA A 107 -11.06 5.08 6.94
C ALA A 107 -11.23 3.58 6.69
N GLY A 108 -11.18 3.17 5.43
CA GLY A 108 -11.09 1.76 5.06
C GLY A 108 -9.67 1.22 5.17
N SER A 109 -9.42 0.10 4.50
CA SER A 109 -8.13 -0.58 4.54
C SER A 109 -7.20 -0.06 3.44
N PRO A 110 -5.89 0.09 3.72
CA PRO A 110 -4.92 0.54 2.70
C PRO A 110 -4.95 -0.32 1.44
N ILE A 111 -5.02 0.30 0.27
CA ILE A 111 -4.92 -0.43 -1.00
C ILE A 111 -3.45 -0.85 -1.22
N LEU A 112 -3.21 -2.15 -1.36
CA LEU A 112 -1.89 -2.68 -1.67
C LEU A 112 -1.56 -2.46 -3.14
N TYR A 113 -0.35 -2.02 -3.43
CA TYR A 113 0.16 -1.81 -4.78
C TYR A 113 1.36 -2.70 -5.05
N TYR A 114 1.31 -3.45 -6.15
CA TYR A 114 2.42 -4.25 -6.65
C TYR A 114 2.69 -3.92 -8.11
N ARG A 115 3.92 -3.48 -8.40
CA ARG A 115 4.37 -3.24 -9.77
C ARG A 115 4.80 -4.55 -10.41
N ALA A 116 4.42 -4.76 -11.67
CA ALA A 116 4.96 -5.87 -12.45
C ALA A 116 6.44 -5.61 -12.80
N ASP A 117 7.26 -6.63 -12.67
CA ASP A 117 8.61 -6.70 -13.24
C ASP A 117 8.53 -7.40 -14.60
N PRO A 118 8.54 -6.65 -15.73
CA PRO A 118 8.31 -7.21 -17.06
C PRO A 118 9.44 -8.13 -17.53
N THR A 119 10.57 -8.17 -16.82
CA THR A 119 11.67 -9.11 -17.11
C THR A 119 11.33 -10.52 -16.65
N LYS A 120 10.32 -10.67 -15.78
CA LYS A 120 9.84 -11.93 -15.25
C LYS A 120 8.54 -12.33 -15.93
N LYS A 121 8.42 -13.61 -16.26
CA LYS A 121 7.30 -14.10 -17.10
C LYS A 121 6.33 -14.99 -16.35
N LYS A 122 6.66 -15.44 -15.14
CA LYS A 122 5.90 -16.43 -14.39
C LYS A 122 6.00 -16.18 -12.88
N PHE A 123 5.14 -16.88 -12.15
CA PHE A 123 5.35 -17.14 -10.74
C PHE A 123 6.36 -18.28 -10.64
N ASP A 124 7.60 -17.97 -10.26
CA ASP A 124 8.69 -18.94 -10.15
C ASP A 124 8.67 -19.68 -8.80
N GLY A 125 7.64 -19.43 -7.97
CA GLY A 125 7.31 -20.17 -6.76
C GLY A 125 6.88 -21.63 -6.99
N ALA A 126 7.73 -22.43 -7.63
CA ALA A 126 7.75 -23.88 -7.49
C ALA A 126 8.93 -24.25 -6.58
N GLY A 127 8.66 -24.54 -5.30
CA GLY A 127 9.62 -25.24 -4.44
C GLY A 127 10.35 -24.44 -3.35
N GLY A 128 9.62 -23.74 -2.48
CA GLY A 128 10.16 -23.32 -1.17
C GLY A 128 11.24 -22.23 -1.18
N ILE A 129 11.44 -21.53 -2.30
CA ILE A 129 12.29 -20.34 -2.35
C ILE A 129 11.53 -19.18 -1.65
N PRO A 130 12.17 -18.40 -0.77
CA PRO A 130 11.54 -17.25 -0.14
C PRO A 130 10.99 -16.29 -1.20
N PRO A 131 9.70 -15.91 -1.11
CA PRO A 131 9.13 -14.97 -2.07
C PRO A 131 9.81 -13.62 -1.93
N GLY A 132 10.28 -13.08 -3.05
CA GLY A 132 10.83 -11.73 -3.06
C GLY A 132 11.58 -11.33 -4.32
N SER A 133 12.36 -12.22 -4.94
CA SER A 133 13.27 -11.80 -6.02
C SER A 133 12.94 -12.34 -7.41
N LEU A 134 12.19 -13.44 -7.53
CA LEU A 134 11.98 -14.13 -8.82
C LEU A 134 10.59 -13.99 -9.40
N ASP A 135 9.62 -13.49 -8.63
CA ASP A 135 8.25 -13.34 -9.09
C ASP A 135 7.99 -11.98 -9.73
N ILE A 136 7.08 -11.97 -10.70
CA ILE A 136 6.65 -10.77 -11.44
C ILE A 136 6.07 -9.68 -10.54
N TYR A 137 5.40 -10.05 -9.44
CA TYR A 137 4.97 -9.14 -8.40
C TYR A 137 5.74 -9.47 -7.13
N ASN A 138 6.41 -8.49 -6.55
CA ASN A 138 7.17 -8.70 -5.33
C ASN A 138 6.25 -8.57 -4.10
N PHE A 139 5.89 -9.70 -3.48
CA PHE A 139 5.07 -9.70 -2.26
C PHE A 139 5.67 -8.85 -1.13
N THR A 140 7.00 -8.74 -1.05
CA THR A 140 7.66 -7.96 0.01
C THR A 140 7.38 -6.46 -0.09
N ASP A 141 6.90 -5.96 -1.23
CA ASP A 141 6.59 -4.54 -1.43
C ASP A 141 5.60 -4.00 -0.39
N ASN A 142 4.69 -4.84 0.13
CA ASN A 142 3.72 -4.43 1.15
C ASN A 142 3.78 -5.26 2.43
N PHE A 143 4.77 -6.16 2.57
CA PHE A 143 4.84 -7.08 3.71
C PHE A 143 4.75 -6.38 5.07
N ASN A 144 5.54 -5.33 5.28
CA ASN A 144 5.54 -4.58 6.54
C ASN A 144 4.19 -3.88 6.80
N LEU A 145 3.44 -3.50 5.76
CA LEU A 145 2.12 -2.90 5.93
C LEU A 145 1.09 -3.94 6.35
N ILE A 146 1.17 -5.13 5.75
CA ILE A 146 0.30 -6.25 6.10
C ILE A 146 0.60 -6.75 7.53
N GLN A 147 1.87 -6.75 7.94
CA GLN A 147 2.29 -7.16 9.29
C GLN A 147 1.83 -6.21 10.40
N VAL A 148 1.57 -4.94 10.07
CA VAL A 148 1.07 -3.95 11.01
C VAL A 148 -0.43 -4.14 11.34
N ALA A 149 -1.16 -4.96 10.57
CA ALA A 149 -2.59 -5.22 10.78
C ALA A 149 -2.87 -5.78 12.19
N ASP A 150 -3.89 -5.31 12.93
CA ASP A 150 -5.25 -4.98 12.49
C ASP A 150 -5.66 -3.49 12.50
N LEU A 151 -6.54 -3.15 11.55
CA LEU A 151 -7.14 -1.82 11.38
C LEU A 151 -8.34 -1.57 12.30
N GLU A 152 -8.93 -2.61 12.87
CA GLU A 152 -10.06 -2.44 13.78
C GLU A 152 -9.56 -2.01 15.17
N ASP A 153 -10.23 -1.01 15.77
CA ASP A 153 -9.89 -0.53 17.10
C ASP A 153 -10.07 -1.64 18.15
N GLY A 154 -8.98 -2.03 18.82
CA GLY A 154 -9.02 -2.98 19.95
C GLY A 154 -8.69 -4.43 19.60
N THR A 155 -8.39 -4.73 18.34
CA THR A 155 -7.93 -6.06 17.93
C THR A 155 -6.40 -6.15 18.10
N PRO A 156 -5.86 -7.17 18.80
CA PRO A 156 -4.42 -7.42 18.83
C PRO A 156 -3.90 -7.62 17.40
N PRO A 157 -2.63 -7.31 17.08
CA PRO A 157 -2.07 -7.61 15.77
C PRO A 157 -2.25 -9.11 15.46
N GLY A 158 -3.19 -9.42 14.58
CA GLY A 158 -3.47 -10.78 14.16
C GLY A 158 -2.45 -11.27 13.13
N ASP A 159 -2.22 -12.57 13.10
CA ASP A 159 -1.50 -13.24 12.03
C ASP A 159 -2.30 -13.14 10.73
N HIS A 160 -2.06 -12.08 9.93
CA HIS A 160 -2.72 -11.93 8.63
C HIS A 160 -2.33 -13.11 7.73
N PRO A 161 -3.26 -13.80 7.04
CA PRO A 161 -2.94 -15.02 6.27
C PRO A 161 -1.78 -14.85 5.28
N LEU A 162 -1.67 -13.68 4.64
CA LEU A 162 -0.55 -13.37 3.74
C LEU A 162 0.83 -13.36 4.45
N VAL A 163 0.90 -13.03 5.74
CA VAL A 163 2.12 -13.04 6.57
C VAL A 163 2.41 -14.46 7.04
N THR A 164 1.42 -15.17 7.59
CA THR A 164 1.61 -16.47 8.24
C THR A 164 2.11 -17.56 7.30
N ALA A 165 1.72 -17.55 6.02
CA ALA A 165 2.27 -18.50 5.03
C ALA A 165 3.45 -17.94 4.24
N GLY A 166 4.09 -16.87 4.72
CA GLY A 166 5.27 -16.27 4.12
C GLY A 166 5.09 -16.00 2.63
N GLY A 167 4.01 -15.34 2.21
CA GLY A 167 3.73 -15.04 0.80
C GLY A 167 3.20 -16.20 -0.05
N THR A 168 3.19 -17.45 0.45
CA THR A 168 2.63 -18.61 -0.30
C THR A 168 1.15 -18.41 -0.61
N TYR A 169 0.39 -17.78 0.31
CA TYR A 169 -1.00 -17.40 0.06
C TYR A 169 -1.11 -16.36 -1.05
N PHE A 170 -0.18 -15.40 -1.15
CA PHE A 170 -0.24 -14.37 -2.18
C PHE A 170 -0.29 -14.99 -3.59
N TYR A 171 0.59 -15.97 -3.86
CA TYR A 171 0.68 -16.66 -5.15
C TYR A 171 -0.22 -17.89 -5.30
N ASN A 172 -1.10 -18.13 -4.33
CA ASN A 172 -2.03 -19.23 -4.40
C ASN A 172 -3.06 -18.95 -5.52
N PRO A 173 -3.33 -19.89 -6.44
CA PRO A 173 -4.28 -19.68 -7.53
C PRO A 173 -5.71 -19.37 -7.09
N ARG A 174 -6.07 -19.54 -5.80
CA ARG A 174 -7.32 -19.03 -5.24
C ARG A 174 -7.40 -17.50 -5.20
N TYR A 175 -6.27 -16.81 -5.26
CA TYR A 175 -6.19 -15.36 -5.25
C TYR A 175 -6.20 -14.81 -6.68
N LYS A 176 -6.82 -13.64 -6.87
CA LYS A 176 -7.04 -13.01 -8.19
C LYS A 176 -5.79 -12.37 -8.82
N ILE A 177 -4.59 -12.70 -8.33
CA ILE A 177 -3.34 -12.24 -8.94
C ILE A 177 -2.88 -13.16 -10.08
N VAL A 178 -3.49 -14.35 -10.20
CA VAL A 178 -3.37 -15.25 -11.35
C VAL A 178 -4.53 -14.99 -12.32
N ASP A 179 -4.25 -14.99 -13.63
CA ASP A 179 -5.27 -14.94 -14.67
C ASP A 179 -6.09 -16.24 -14.67
N GLN A 180 -7.31 -16.16 -14.15
CA GLN A 180 -8.20 -17.30 -14.00
C GLN A 180 -8.67 -17.89 -15.34
N LYS A 181 -8.72 -17.09 -16.41
CA LYS A 181 -9.11 -17.58 -17.75
C LYS A 181 -8.02 -18.48 -18.31
N ILE A 182 -6.77 -18.03 -18.24
CA ILE A 182 -5.62 -18.82 -18.69
C ILE A 182 -5.44 -20.05 -17.81
N LEU A 183 -5.56 -19.90 -16.48
CA LEU A 183 -5.46 -21.03 -15.55
C LEU A 183 -6.53 -22.10 -15.83
N SER A 184 -7.78 -21.69 -16.04
CA SER A 184 -8.88 -22.63 -16.30
C SER A 184 -8.67 -23.39 -17.62
N ALA A 185 -8.23 -22.69 -18.67
CA ALA A 185 -8.04 -23.23 -20.01
C ALA A 185 -6.78 -24.10 -20.17
N THR A 186 -5.66 -23.70 -19.55
CA THR A 186 -4.33 -24.29 -19.83
C THR A 186 -3.66 -24.94 -18.62
N LYS A 187 -4.25 -24.79 -17.42
CA LYS A 187 -3.62 -25.14 -16.12
C LYS A 187 -2.30 -24.41 -15.85
N THR A 188 -1.97 -23.39 -16.64
CA THR A 188 -0.78 -22.56 -16.45
C THR A 188 -1.12 -21.39 -15.53
N ARG A 189 -0.29 -21.16 -14.52
CA ARG A 189 -0.38 -19.98 -13.65
C ARG A 189 0.21 -18.78 -14.39
N TRP A 190 -0.64 -18.02 -15.08
CA TRP A 190 -0.25 -16.78 -15.75
C TRP A 190 -0.55 -15.56 -14.87
N PRO A 191 0.34 -14.55 -14.78
CA PRO A 191 0.08 -13.37 -13.97
C PRO A 191 -1.05 -12.50 -14.52
N HIS A 192 -1.85 -11.90 -13.63
CA HIS A 192 -2.87 -10.93 -14.02
C HIS A 192 -2.26 -9.54 -14.26
N ARG A 193 -2.30 -9.03 -15.50
CA ARG A 193 -1.66 -7.75 -15.94
C ARG A 193 -0.13 -7.72 -15.82
N PRO A 194 0.58 -8.64 -16.51
CA PRO A 194 2.03 -8.81 -16.38
C PRO A 194 2.85 -7.61 -16.88
N ASP A 195 2.24 -6.66 -17.58
CA ASP A 195 2.84 -5.47 -18.18
C ASP A 195 2.61 -4.19 -17.38
N SER A 196 1.92 -4.27 -16.23
CA SER A 196 1.44 -3.09 -15.51
C SER A 196 1.60 -3.22 -13.99
N TYR A 197 0.48 -3.26 -13.26
CA TYR A 197 0.42 -3.38 -11.81
C TYR A 197 -0.90 -4.04 -11.40
N ILE A 198 -0.93 -4.48 -10.15
CA ILE A 198 -2.15 -4.92 -9.48
C ILE A 198 -2.40 -4.07 -8.23
N LEU A 199 -3.68 -3.84 -7.96
CA LEU A 199 -4.18 -3.23 -6.73
C LEU A 199 -5.02 -4.25 -5.98
N ILE A 200 -4.83 -4.34 -4.67
CA ILE A 200 -5.60 -5.25 -3.82
C ILE A 200 -6.22 -4.45 -2.67
N SER A 201 -7.54 -4.44 -2.61
CA SER A 201 -8.31 -3.96 -1.46
C SER A 201 -8.56 -5.12 -0.50
N ALA A 202 -8.69 -4.80 0.79
CA ALA A 202 -9.05 -5.78 1.80
C ALA A 202 -10.56 -6.10 1.80
N GLY A 203 -11.36 -5.29 1.12
CA GLY A 203 -12.81 -5.50 1.05
C GLY A 203 -13.50 -5.32 2.40
N VAL A 204 -14.73 -5.86 2.49
CA VAL A 204 -15.58 -5.76 3.68
C VAL A 204 -15.11 -6.65 4.84
N ASP A 205 -14.40 -7.74 4.53
CA ASP A 205 -13.86 -8.69 5.50
C ASP A 205 -12.49 -8.28 6.03
N ASN A 206 -11.93 -7.15 5.54
CA ASN A 206 -10.64 -6.62 5.95
C ASN A 206 -9.47 -7.60 5.72
N LEU A 207 -9.62 -8.53 4.76
CA LEU A 207 -8.60 -9.52 4.41
C LEU A 207 -8.16 -9.32 2.96
N TYR A 208 -6.88 -9.09 2.74
CA TYR A 208 -6.39 -8.86 1.39
C TYR A 208 -6.49 -10.11 0.52
N GLY A 209 -7.15 -9.97 -0.64
CA GLY A 209 -7.17 -10.97 -1.70
C GLY A 209 -8.17 -12.12 -1.51
N THR A 210 -9.12 -12.00 -0.59
CA THR A 210 -10.17 -12.99 -0.31
C THR A 210 -11.42 -12.82 -1.18
N SER A 211 -11.55 -11.73 -1.96
CA SER A 211 -12.78 -11.36 -2.69
C SER A 211 -12.68 -11.34 -4.21
#